data_AF-A0A5C9EHV3-F1
#
_entry.id   AF-A0A5C9EHV3-F1
#
_cell.length_a   1.000
_cell.length_b   1.000
_cell.length_c   1.000
_cell.angle_alpha   90.00
_cell.angle_beta   90.00
_cell.angle_gamma   90.00
#
_symmetry.space_group_name_H-M   'P 1'
#
loop_
_entity.id
_entity.type
_entity.pdbx_description
1 polymer ?
#
loop_
_entity_poly.entity_id
_entity_poly.type
_entity_poly.pdbx_seq_one_letter_code
_entity_poly.pdbx_strand_id
1 'polypeptide(L)'
;MSELDINALIFLVTFFVIYGVFLFFDLFRREESYAFLAYIVATLPINFMWVLGFNVIIIYLLLMVLWDLCLFRDLLFVYRKTKEYDNILLFLLLGLLVQLIVSAILPEIVTEAQTSTFSFWVFYLPDIHNATEVSSNIILGFQGITTLTFFLVIIPMLLDVKGEEIPFPILLVIVAIYIIPFLVLSLIWLPEAAIVLTFLFSVILFILLLIITKSGKENQ
;
A
#
# COMPACT_ATOMS: atom_id res chain seq x y z
N MET A 1 10.09 -9.18 -27.14
CA MET A 1 10.36 -9.99 -25.94
C MET A 1 11.69 -10.69 -26.17
N SER A 2 12.81 -10.06 -25.80
CA SER A 2 14.06 -10.83 -25.73
C SER A 2 13.88 -11.88 -24.65
N GLU A 3 14.33 -13.10 -24.91
CA GLU A 3 14.38 -14.16 -23.91
C GLU A 3 14.96 -13.58 -22.62
N LEU A 4 14.24 -13.71 -21.51
CA LEU A 4 14.81 -13.41 -20.19
C LEU A 4 16.08 -14.24 -20.08
N ASP A 5 17.24 -13.57 -20.00
CA ASP A 5 18.51 -14.25 -19.76
C ASP A 5 18.34 -15.08 -18.48
N ILE A 6 18.82 -16.33 -18.53
CA ILE A 6 18.82 -17.26 -17.40
C ILE A 6 19.42 -16.58 -16.17
N ASN A 7 20.44 -15.73 -16.36
CA ASN A 7 21.03 -14.95 -15.27
C ASN A 7 20.01 -14.00 -14.61
N ALA A 8 19.25 -13.24 -15.41
CA ALA A 8 18.24 -12.32 -14.91
C ALA A 8 17.11 -13.07 -14.17
N LEU A 9 16.70 -14.23 -14.69
CA LEU A 9 15.72 -15.07 -14.00
C LEU A 9 16.24 -15.56 -12.65
N ILE A 10 17.50 -16.01 -12.57
CA ILE A 10 18.12 -16.46 -11.32
C ILE A 10 18.15 -15.31 -10.29
N PHE A 11 18.54 -14.09 -10.70
CA PHE A 11 18.49 -12.93 -9.81
C PHE A 11 17.09 -12.62 -9.32
N LEU A 12 16.09 -12.63 -10.22
CA LEU A 12 14.70 -12.35 -9.86
C LEU A 12 14.17 -13.36 -8.84
N VAL A 13 14.38 -14.65 -9.10
CA VAL A 13 13.98 -15.73 -8.17
C VAL A 13 14.70 -15.56 -6.84
N THR A 14 15.98 -15.20 -6.85
CA THR A 14 16.75 -14.96 -5.62
C THR A 14 16.15 -13.82 -4.80
N PHE A 15 15.74 -12.71 -5.42
CA PHE A 15 15.07 -11.61 -4.72
C PHE A 15 13.72 -12.02 -4.11
N PHE A 16 12.93 -12.85 -4.81
CA PHE A 16 11.71 -13.43 -4.22
C PHE A 16 12.00 -14.38 -3.06
N VAL A 17 13.07 -15.17 -3.14
CA VAL A 17 13.51 -16.04 -2.02
C VAL A 17 13.91 -15.20 -0.82
N ILE A 18 14.70 -14.13 -1.02
CA ILE A 18 15.08 -13.20 0.05
C ILE A 18 13.82 -12.60 0.69
N TYR A 19 12.87 -12.11 -0.12
CA TYR A 19 11.59 -11.63 0.38
C TYR A 19 10.86 -12.71 1.20
N GLY A 20 10.77 -13.94 0.71
CA GLY A 20 10.16 -15.05 1.42
C GLY A 20 10.82 -15.31 2.78
N VAL A 21 12.15 -15.26 2.86
CA VAL A 21 12.88 -15.40 4.13
C VAL A 21 12.47 -14.32 5.13
N PHE A 22 12.37 -13.05 4.71
CA PHE A 22 11.92 -11.96 5.58
C PHE A 22 10.42 -12.05 5.92
N LEU A 23 9.58 -12.50 4.99
CA LEU A 23 8.16 -12.72 5.21
C LEU A 23 7.94 -13.78 6.30
N PHE A 24 8.72 -14.86 6.29
CA PHE A 24 8.60 -15.94 7.26
C PHE A 24 9.53 -15.79 8.47
N PHE A 25 10.36 -14.73 8.54
CA PHE A 25 11.34 -14.55 9.61
C PHE A 25 10.69 -14.56 11.00
N ASP A 26 9.54 -13.91 11.14
CA ASP A 26 8.78 -13.83 12.39
C ASP A 26 8.14 -15.16 12.82
N LEU A 27 7.83 -16.05 11.87
CA LEU A 27 7.31 -17.39 12.16
C LEU A 27 8.34 -18.24 12.91
N PHE A 28 9.62 -17.88 12.86
CA PHE A 28 10.70 -18.53 13.61
C PHE A 28 10.85 -18.03 15.06
N ARG A 29 9.88 -17.27 15.59
CA ARG A 29 9.81 -16.86 17.02
C ARG A 29 11.04 -16.07 17.50
N ARG A 30 11.59 -15.18 16.68
CA ARG A 30 12.54 -14.17 17.15
C ARG A 30 11.76 -12.88 17.35
N GLU A 31 11.68 -12.39 18.58
CA GLU A 31 11.00 -11.12 18.93
C GLU A 31 11.82 -9.89 18.44
N GLU A 32 12.35 -9.94 17.23
CA GLU A 32 13.22 -8.89 16.69
C GLU A 32 12.46 -8.05 15.66
N SER A 33 12.68 -6.74 15.70
CA SER A 33 12.07 -5.73 14.81
C SER A 33 12.39 -5.92 13.32
N TYR A 34 13.30 -6.83 12.98
CA TYR A 34 13.67 -7.17 11.60
C TYR A 34 12.54 -7.81 10.80
N ALA A 35 11.48 -8.31 11.44
CA ALA A 35 10.36 -8.92 10.73
C ALA A 35 9.57 -7.95 9.85
N PHE A 36 9.54 -6.66 10.20
CA PHE A 36 8.90 -5.63 9.40
C PHE A 36 9.76 -5.18 8.21
N LEU A 37 11.02 -5.62 8.08
CA LEU A 37 11.83 -5.33 6.90
C LEU A 37 11.24 -5.94 5.62
N ALA A 38 10.35 -6.93 5.73
CA ALA A 38 9.67 -7.53 4.59
C ALA A 38 8.98 -6.50 3.68
N TYR A 39 8.43 -5.41 4.24
CA TYR A 39 7.81 -4.33 3.46
C TYR A 39 8.80 -3.64 2.51
N ILE A 40 10.02 -3.39 2.98
CA ILE A 40 11.08 -2.76 2.18
C ILE A 40 11.65 -3.78 1.21
N VAL A 41 11.92 -5.00 1.67
CA VAL A 41 12.48 -6.08 0.85
C VAL A 41 11.56 -6.46 -0.31
N ALA A 42 10.23 -6.32 -0.15
CA ALA A 42 9.26 -6.51 -1.23
C ALA A 42 9.54 -5.61 -2.43
N THR A 43 10.12 -4.42 -2.22
CA THR A 43 10.44 -3.50 -3.33
C THR A 43 11.58 -4.00 -4.21
N LEU A 44 12.45 -4.90 -3.72
CA LEU A 44 13.59 -5.42 -4.48
C LEU A 44 13.19 -6.22 -5.73
N PRO A 45 12.43 -7.34 -5.63
CA PRO A 45 12.02 -8.09 -6.81
C PRO A 45 11.15 -7.23 -7.74
N ILE A 46 10.33 -6.35 -7.18
CA ILE A 46 9.41 -5.47 -7.91
C ILE A 46 10.16 -4.48 -8.79
N ASN A 47 11.14 -3.76 -8.22
CA ASN A 47 11.94 -2.80 -8.98
C ASN A 47 12.87 -3.49 -9.98
N PHE A 48 13.34 -4.71 -9.67
CA PHE A 48 14.08 -5.51 -10.64
C PHE A 48 13.21 -5.94 -11.82
N MET A 49 11.95 -6.35 -11.59
CA MET A 49 10.99 -6.59 -12.69
C MET A 49 10.76 -5.34 -13.53
N TRP A 50 10.73 -4.16 -12.91
CA TRP A 50 10.56 -2.91 -13.64
C TRP A 50 11.76 -2.60 -14.53
N VAL A 51 12.99 -2.82 -14.05
CA VAL A 51 14.22 -2.73 -14.87
C VAL A 51 14.17 -3.69 -16.05
N LEU A 52 13.59 -4.89 -15.88
CA LEU A 52 13.44 -5.89 -16.94
C LEU A 52 12.34 -5.52 -17.97
N GLY A 53 11.66 -4.39 -17.81
CA GLY A 53 10.66 -3.90 -18.76
C GLY A 53 9.30 -4.58 -18.63
N PHE A 54 8.98 -5.16 -17.47
CA PHE A 54 7.61 -5.63 -17.21
C PHE A 54 6.64 -4.44 -17.13
N ASN A 55 5.36 -4.68 -17.43
CA ASN A 55 4.35 -3.65 -17.36
C ASN A 55 4.16 -3.15 -15.92
N VAL A 56 4.18 -1.82 -15.72
CA VAL A 56 4.13 -1.19 -14.41
C VAL A 56 2.88 -1.54 -13.59
N ILE A 57 1.72 -1.75 -14.24
CA ILE A 57 0.48 -2.11 -13.53
C ILE A 57 0.63 -3.51 -12.93
N ILE A 58 1.23 -4.45 -13.66
CA ILE A 58 1.48 -5.82 -13.17
C ILE A 58 2.49 -5.78 -12.03
N ILE A 59 3.54 -4.97 -12.15
CA ILE A 59 4.57 -4.81 -11.13
C ILE A 59 3.96 -4.25 -9.83
N TYR A 60 3.18 -3.18 -9.92
CA TYR A 60 2.54 -2.57 -8.75
C TYR A 60 1.43 -3.45 -8.19
N LEU A 61 0.67 -4.18 -9.02
CA LEU A 61 -0.26 -5.21 -8.56
C LEU A 61 0.47 -6.24 -7.68
N LEU A 62 1.60 -6.75 -8.17
CA LEU A 62 2.38 -7.72 -7.42
C LEU A 62 2.94 -7.12 -6.13
N LEU A 63 3.43 -5.87 -6.16
CA LEU A 63 3.88 -5.17 -4.96
C LEU A 63 2.77 -5.09 -3.91
N MET A 64 1.55 -4.71 -4.30
CA MET A 64 0.41 -4.64 -3.39
C MET A 64 0.06 -6.02 -2.84
N VAL A 65 0.11 -7.09 -3.65
CA VAL A 65 -0.06 -8.47 -3.15
C VAL A 65 1.00 -8.83 -2.11
N LEU A 66 2.28 -8.50 -2.36
CA LEU A 66 3.34 -8.78 -1.39
C LEU A 66 3.12 -8.00 -0.08
N TRP A 67 2.78 -6.71 -0.17
CA TRP A 67 2.46 -5.91 1.02
C TRP A 67 1.22 -6.42 1.75
N ASP A 68 0.17 -6.84 1.05
CA ASP A 68 -1.01 -7.45 1.66
C ASP A 68 -0.65 -8.73 2.42
N LEU A 69 0.22 -9.57 1.86
CA LEU A 69 0.72 -10.77 2.57
C LEU A 69 1.46 -10.39 3.86
N CYS A 70 2.27 -9.32 3.84
CA CYS A 70 2.92 -8.80 5.04
C CYS A 70 1.89 -8.28 6.05
N LEU A 71 0.91 -7.47 5.59
CA LEU A 71 -0.13 -6.91 6.44
C LEU A 71 -0.99 -7.99 7.07
N PHE A 72 -1.44 -9.00 6.31
CA PHE A 72 -2.19 -10.13 6.85
C PHE A 72 -1.39 -10.88 7.90
N ARG A 73 -0.11 -11.18 7.62
CA ARG A 73 0.78 -11.82 8.59
C ARG A 73 0.87 -11.00 9.86
N ASP A 74 1.18 -9.72 9.76
CA ASP A 74 1.44 -8.88 10.93
C ASP A 74 0.17 -8.61 11.74
N LEU A 75 -0.97 -8.41 11.08
CA LEU A 75 -2.25 -8.24 11.75
C LEU A 75 -2.70 -9.50 12.49
N LEU A 76 -2.47 -10.68 11.92
CA LEU A 76 -2.86 -11.95 12.55
C LEU A 76 -1.90 -12.39 13.66
N PHE A 77 -0.59 -12.24 13.45
CA PHE A 77 0.43 -12.80 14.34
C PHE A 77 1.02 -11.81 15.33
N VAL A 78 1.12 -10.52 14.97
CA VAL A 78 1.77 -9.48 15.77
C VAL A 78 0.72 -8.61 16.47
N TYR A 79 -0.15 -7.93 15.72
CA TYR A 79 -1.15 -7.02 16.28
C TYR A 79 -2.05 -7.70 17.33
N ARG A 80 -2.45 -8.96 17.09
CA ARG A 80 -3.24 -9.73 18.06
C ARG A 80 -2.51 -9.97 19.40
N LYS A 81 -1.17 -9.97 19.42
CA LYS A 81 -0.36 -10.27 20.60
C LYS A 81 0.16 -9.02 21.30
N THR A 82 0.73 -8.09 20.55
CA THR A 82 1.43 -6.92 21.10
C THR A 82 0.63 -5.63 20.98
N LYS A 83 -0.36 -5.58 20.05
CA LYS A 83 -1.11 -4.37 19.67
C LYS A 83 -0.24 -3.21 19.17
N GLU A 84 0.97 -3.48 18.71
CA GLU A 84 1.88 -2.45 18.19
C GLU A 84 1.66 -2.22 16.69
N TYR A 85 0.57 -1.54 16.34
CA TYR A 85 0.25 -1.22 14.95
C TYR A 85 1.19 -0.16 14.34
N ASP A 86 1.70 0.76 15.17
CA ASP A 86 2.58 1.86 14.75
C ASP A 86 3.83 1.37 14.01
N ASN A 87 4.43 0.26 14.46
CA ASN A 87 5.60 -0.33 13.82
C ASN A 87 5.26 -0.88 12.42
N ILE A 88 4.11 -1.55 12.28
CA ILE A 88 3.65 -2.08 10.98
C ILE A 88 3.49 -0.92 9.98
N LEU A 89 2.79 0.14 10.41
CA LEU A 89 2.52 1.31 9.58
C LEU A 89 3.81 2.06 9.23
N LEU A 90 4.74 2.21 10.17
CA LEU A 90 6.03 2.85 9.94
C LEU A 90 6.83 2.16 8.83
N PHE A 91 6.93 0.83 8.87
CA PHE A 91 7.69 0.07 7.86
C PHE A 91 6.96 0.00 6.51
N LEU A 92 5.63 -0.03 6.49
CA LEU A 92 4.87 0.11 5.25
C LEU A 92 5.11 1.48 4.61
N LEU A 93 5.04 2.57 5.39
CA LEU A 93 5.34 3.93 4.91
C LEU A 93 6.77 4.05 4.40
N LEU A 94 7.74 3.41 5.08
CA LEU A 94 9.12 3.38 4.62
C LEU A 94 9.27 2.62 3.30
N GLY A 95 8.58 1.47 3.14
CA GLY A 95 8.52 0.75 1.87
C GLY A 95 7.90 1.58 0.74
N LEU A 96 6.82 2.31 1.03
CA LEU A 96 6.17 3.24 0.10
C LEU A 96 7.11 4.38 -0.30
N LEU A 97 7.84 4.95 0.66
CA LEU A 97 8.82 6.01 0.41
C LEU A 97 9.98 5.51 -0.48
N VAL A 98 10.50 4.31 -0.22
CA VAL A 98 11.51 3.67 -1.09
C VAL A 98 10.96 3.50 -2.50
N GLN A 99 9.73 3.01 -2.65
CA GLN A 99 9.11 2.82 -3.96
C GLN A 99 8.90 4.14 -4.70
N LEU A 100 8.49 5.20 -4.01
CA LEU A 100 8.36 6.54 -4.60
C LEU A 100 9.70 7.11 -5.07
N ILE A 101 10.77 6.90 -4.30
CA ILE A 101 12.11 7.35 -4.71
C ILE A 101 12.52 6.60 -5.99
N VAL A 102 12.32 5.28 -6.02
CA VAL A 102 12.65 4.48 -7.22
C VAL A 102 11.77 4.88 -8.40
N SER A 103 10.49 5.18 -8.18
CA SER A 103 9.57 5.60 -9.24
C SER A 103 9.90 6.97 -9.84
N ALA A 104 10.66 7.81 -9.14
CA ALA A 104 11.20 9.05 -9.70
C ALA A 104 12.51 8.83 -10.47
N ILE A 105 13.36 7.91 -10.03
CA ILE A 105 14.73 7.75 -10.55
C ILE A 105 14.78 6.73 -11.69
N LEU A 106 14.17 5.56 -11.52
CA LEU A 106 14.33 4.43 -12.45
C LEU A 106 13.87 4.78 -13.87
N PRO A 107 12.71 5.42 -14.09
CA PRO A 107 12.24 5.72 -15.44
C PRO A 107 13.05 6.79 -16.16
N GLU A 108 13.84 7.59 -15.43
CA GLU A 108 14.80 8.53 -16.02
C GLU A 108 16.07 7.82 -16.52
N ILE A 109 16.39 6.65 -15.97
CA ILE A 109 17.55 5.84 -16.37
C ILE A 109 17.17 4.83 -17.46
N VAL A 110 15.97 4.24 -17.34
CA VAL A 110 15.45 3.20 -18.24
C VAL A 110 14.16 3.71 -18.85
N THR A 111 14.22 4.20 -20.09
CA THR A 111 13.07 4.84 -20.75
C THR A 111 11.88 3.91 -20.95
N GLU A 112 12.12 2.61 -21.09
CA GLU A 112 11.08 1.59 -21.20
C GLU A 112 10.20 1.51 -19.94
N ALA A 113 10.73 1.90 -18.78
CA ALA A 113 10.00 1.92 -17.52
C ALA A 113 8.95 3.05 -17.46
N GLN A 114 8.95 3.99 -18.42
CA GLN A 114 7.91 5.03 -18.55
C GLN A 114 6.63 4.51 -19.23
N THR A 115 6.65 3.31 -19.81
CA THR A 115 5.48 2.75 -20.50
C THR A 115 4.33 2.45 -19.52
N SER A 116 3.11 2.75 -19.93
CA SER A 116 1.89 2.60 -19.10
C SER A 116 1.94 3.35 -17.76
N THR A 117 2.75 4.41 -17.66
CA THR A 117 2.80 5.31 -16.50
C THR A 117 2.21 6.67 -16.82
N PHE A 118 1.71 7.36 -15.81
CA PHE A 118 1.47 8.80 -15.86
C PHE A 118 2.48 9.51 -14.96
N SER A 119 2.88 10.72 -15.38
CA SER A 119 3.75 11.56 -14.58
C SER A 119 2.93 12.40 -13.61
N PHE A 120 3.25 12.29 -12.32
CA PHE A 120 2.78 13.20 -11.28
C PHE A 120 3.98 13.93 -10.68
N TRP A 121 4.15 15.19 -11.06
CA TRP A 121 5.34 16.00 -10.74
C TRP A 121 6.63 15.38 -11.27
N VAL A 122 7.32 14.61 -10.43
CA VAL A 122 8.59 13.92 -10.76
C VAL A 122 8.48 12.40 -10.61
N PHE A 123 7.29 11.91 -10.21
CA PHE A 123 7.06 10.49 -9.97
C PHE A 123 6.32 9.88 -11.16
N TYR A 124 6.74 8.67 -11.55
CA TYR A 124 6.04 7.87 -12.54
C TYR A 124 5.19 6.82 -11.82
N LEU A 125 3.87 6.92 -11.99
CA LEU A 125 2.89 6.07 -11.32
C LEU A 125 2.10 5.25 -12.36
N PRO A 126 1.53 4.10 -12.00
CA PRO A 126 0.75 3.28 -12.94
C PRO A 126 -0.46 4.04 -13.50
N ASP A 127 -0.59 4.14 -14.82
CA ASP A 127 -1.76 4.71 -15.48
C ASP A 127 -2.77 3.60 -15.82
N ILE A 128 -3.66 3.32 -14.88
CA ILE A 128 -4.66 2.27 -15.04
C ILE A 128 -5.83 2.65 -15.97
N HIS A 129 -6.00 3.94 -16.27
CA HIS A 129 -7.14 4.44 -17.05
C HIS A 129 -6.85 4.49 -18.54
N ASN A 130 -5.58 4.68 -18.91
CA ASN A 130 -5.15 4.72 -20.31
C ASN A 130 -4.39 3.46 -20.77
N ALA A 131 -4.21 2.46 -19.90
CA ALA A 131 -3.48 1.23 -20.24
C ALA A 131 -4.29 0.28 -21.15
N THR A 132 -4.16 0.44 -22.46
CA THR A 132 -4.79 -0.44 -23.46
C THR A 132 -4.09 -1.78 -23.62
N GLU A 133 -2.86 -1.92 -23.14
CA GLU A 133 -2.03 -3.12 -23.28
C GLU A 133 -2.32 -4.18 -22.20
N VAL A 134 -3.05 -3.81 -21.16
CA VAL A 134 -3.33 -4.66 -20.00
C VAL A 134 -4.80 -5.07 -20.02
N SER A 135 -5.06 -6.36 -19.82
CA SER A 135 -6.43 -6.87 -19.80
C SER A 135 -7.28 -6.23 -18.68
N SER A 136 -8.57 -6.01 -18.93
CA SER A 136 -9.48 -5.42 -17.93
C SER A 136 -9.54 -6.23 -16.62
N ASN A 137 -9.33 -7.55 -16.68
CA ASN A 137 -9.27 -8.40 -15.49
C ASN A 137 -8.09 -8.05 -14.56
N ILE A 138 -6.93 -7.71 -15.14
CA ILE A 138 -5.75 -7.30 -14.37
C ILE A 138 -5.98 -5.92 -13.75
N ILE A 139 -6.63 -5.00 -14.48
CA ILE A 139 -7.00 -3.66 -13.96
C ILE A 139 -7.96 -3.80 -12.77
N LEU A 140 -9.02 -4.60 -12.91
CA LEU A 140 -9.94 -4.89 -11.81
C LEU A 140 -9.23 -5.55 -10.62
N GLY A 141 -8.31 -6.47 -10.89
CA GLY A 141 -7.45 -7.07 -9.87
C GLY A 141 -6.62 -6.02 -9.13
N PHE A 142 -6.01 -5.09 -9.85
CA PHE A 142 -5.23 -3.99 -9.27
C PHE A 142 -6.09 -3.08 -8.39
N GLN A 143 -7.27 -2.68 -8.88
CA GLN A 143 -8.22 -1.86 -8.12
C GLN A 143 -8.66 -2.59 -6.83
N GLY A 144 -9.01 -3.87 -6.94
CA GLY A 144 -9.45 -4.69 -5.81
C GLY A 144 -8.36 -4.91 -4.76
N ILE A 145 -7.16 -5.31 -5.17
CA ILE A 145 -6.02 -5.53 -4.27
C ILE A 145 -5.58 -4.22 -3.62
N THR A 146 -5.47 -3.13 -4.37
CA THR A 146 -5.11 -1.83 -3.78
C THR A 146 -6.15 -1.41 -2.74
N THR A 147 -7.44 -1.63 -3.02
CA THR A 147 -8.52 -1.37 -2.05
C THR A 147 -8.38 -2.22 -0.79
N LEU A 148 -8.00 -3.49 -0.94
CA LEU A 148 -7.72 -4.38 0.19
C LEU A 148 -6.56 -3.84 1.04
N THR A 149 -5.45 -3.43 0.43
CA THR A 149 -4.32 -2.80 1.12
C THR A 149 -4.77 -1.61 1.97
N PHE A 150 -5.57 -0.70 1.40
CA PHE A 150 -6.09 0.44 2.15
C PHE A 150 -6.97 0.01 3.32
N PHE A 151 -7.83 -0.99 3.17
CA PHE A 151 -8.64 -1.49 4.29
C PHE A 151 -7.80 -2.16 5.38
N LEU A 152 -6.78 -2.93 5.00
CA LEU A 152 -5.83 -3.54 5.94
C LEU A 152 -5.02 -2.49 6.70
N VAL A 153 -4.84 -1.29 6.13
CA VAL A 153 -4.20 -0.17 6.82
C VAL A 153 -5.18 0.60 7.71
N ILE A 154 -6.32 1.00 7.17
CA ILE A 154 -7.27 1.90 7.85
C ILE A 154 -7.97 1.19 9.02
N ILE A 155 -8.43 -0.05 8.85
CA ILE A 155 -9.26 -0.73 9.86
C ILE A 155 -8.55 -0.86 11.23
N PRO A 156 -7.31 -1.36 11.31
CA PRO A 156 -6.59 -1.46 12.57
C PRO A 156 -6.40 -0.09 13.25
N MET A 157 -6.06 0.95 12.47
CA MET A 157 -5.93 2.31 13.01
C MET A 157 -7.24 2.81 13.63
N LEU A 158 -8.38 2.54 13.01
CA LEU A 158 -9.69 2.92 13.58
C LEU A 158 -10.03 2.11 14.84
N LEU A 159 -9.57 0.86 14.94
CA LEU A 159 -9.76 0.03 16.11
C LEU A 159 -8.91 0.47 17.30
N ASP A 160 -7.73 1.04 17.06
CA ASP A 160 -6.86 1.57 18.13
C ASP A 160 -7.47 2.80 18.80
N VAL A 161 -8.17 3.62 18.03
CA VAL A 161 -8.86 4.85 18.46
C VAL A 161 -10.21 4.54 19.16
N LYS A 162 -10.67 3.29 19.11
CA LYS A 162 -11.99 2.90 19.60
C LYS A 162 -12.10 3.02 21.12
N GLY A 163 -13.12 3.75 21.57
CA GLY A 163 -13.43 3.94 22.98
C GLY A 163 -12.54 4.95 23.71
N GLU A 164 -11.61 5.58 22.99
CA GLU A 164 -10.81 6.69 23.50
C GLU A 164 -11.63 7.99 23.55
N GLU A 165 -11.28 8.84 24.52
CA GLU A 165 -11.85 10.19 24.65
C GLU A 165 -11.05 11.14 23.76
N ILE A 166 -11.58 11.42 22.57
CA ILE A 166 -10.88 12.24 21.58
C ILE A 166 -11.57 13.60 21.47
N PRO A 167 -10.86 14.70 21.75
CA PRO A 167 -11.35 16.04 21.49
C PRO A 167 -11.77 16.21 20.02
N PHE A 168 -12.91 16.87 19.81
CA PHE A 168 -13.45 17.12 18.47
C PHE A 168 -12.43 17.71 17.47
N PRO A 169 -11.55 18.67 17.84
CA PRO A 169 -10.52 19.17 16.92
C PRO A 169 -9.54 18.08 16.45
N ILE A 170 -9.20 17.12 17.32
CA ILE A 170 -8.30 16.01 16.95
C ILE A 170 -9.00 15.05 16.01
N LEU A 171 -10.30 14.79 16.22
CA LEU A 171 -11.11 13.98 15.30
C LEU A 171 -11.14 14.58 13.88
N LEU A 172 -11.25 15.91 13.76
CA LEU A 172 -11.17 16.58 12.45
C LEU A 172 -9.79 16.42 11.79
N VAL A 173 -8.71 16.49 12.57
CA VAL A 173 -7.34 16.26 12.06
C VAL A 173 -7.19 14.83 11.55
N ILE A 174 -7.70 13.84 12.29
CA ILE A 174 -7.69 12.44 11.88
C ILE A 174 -8.42 12.29 10.53
N VAL A 175 -9.64 12.83 10.41
CA VAL A 175 -10.40 12.78 9.14
C VAL A 175 -9.64 13.46 8.00
N ALA A 176 -9.00 14.60 8.25
CA ALA A 176 -8.22 15.32 7.24
C ALA A 176 -7.04 14.48 6.72
N ILE A 177 -6.36 13.73 7.59
CA ILE A 177 -5.27 12.81 7.19
C ILE A 177 -5.80 11.72 6.27
N TYR A 178 -6.99 11.17 6.54
CA TYR A 178 -7.61 10.12 5.72
C TYR A 178 -8.23 10.61 4.40
N ILE A 179 -8.25 11.92 4.12
CA ILE A 179 -8.65 12.42 2.80
C ILE A 179 -7.72 11.88 1.71
N ILE A 180 -6.41 11.81 1.98
CA ILE A 180 -5.40 11.35 1.01
C ILE A 180 -5.67 9.90 0.56
N PRO A 181 -5.76 8.89 1.45
CA PRO A 181 -6.04 7.53 1.04
C PRO A 181 -7.39 7.38 0.32
N PHE A 182 -8.43 8.10 0.74
CA PHE A 182 -9.72 8.08 0.04
C PHE A 182 -9.66 8.74 -1.33
N LEU A 183 -8.86 9.79 -1.50
CA LEU A 183 -8.63 10.42 -2.80
C LEU A 183 -7.97 9.44 -3.76
N VAL A 184 -6.94 8.72 -3.31
CA VAL A 184 -6.26 7.69 -4.11
C VAL A 184 -7.24 6.59 -4.51
N LEU A 185 -8.01 6.04 -3.57
CA LEU A 185 -9.04 5.03 -3.88
C LEU A 185 -10.08 5.54 -4.88
N SER A 186 -10.55 6.77 -4.70
CA SER A 186 -11.55 7.36 -5.58
C SER A 186 -11.01 7.58 -6.99
N LEU A 187 -9.76 8.04 -7.13
CA LEU A 187 -9.07 8.18 -8.41
C LEU A 187 -8.85 6.83 -9.10
N ILE A 188 -8.57 5.77 -8.33
CA ILE A 188 -8.36 4.42 -8.85
C ILE A 188 -9.66 3.83 -9.41
N TRP A 189 -10.79 4.04 -8.73
CA TRP A 189 -12.07 3.47 -9.14
C TRP A 189 -12.85 4.30 -10.15
N LEU A 190 -12.96 5.61 -9.93
CA LEU A 190 -13.76 6.50 -10.77
C LEU A 190 -13.19 7.93 -10.75
N PRO A 191 -12.23 8.23 -11.66
CA PRO A 191 -11.50 9.50 -11.63
C PRO A 191 -12.42 10.72 -11.82
N GLU A 192 -13.46 10.60 -12.65
CA GLU A 192 -14.43 11.68 -12.92
C GLU A 192 -15.23 12.10 -11.68
N ALA A 193 -15.48 11.17 -10.75
CA ALA A 193 -16.21 11.41 -9.52
C ALA A 193 -15.29 11.47 -8.29
N ALA A 194 -13.96 11.54 -8.49
CA ALA A 194 -13.00 11.32 -7.41
C ALA A 194 -13.21 12.26 -6.22
N ILE A 195 -13.47 13.55 -6.48
CA ILE A 195 -13.72 14.55 -5.44
C ILE A 195 -14.98 14.23 -4.64
N VAL A 196 -16.08 13.86 -5.32
CA VAL A 196 -17.38 13.57 -4.71
C VAL A 196 -17.30 12.29 -3.87
N LEU A 197 -16.65 11.25 -4.39
CA LEU A 197 -16.42 9.99 -3.67
C LEU A 197 -15.52 10.19 -2.46
N THR A 198 -14.45 10.98 -2.59
CA THR A 198 -13.55 11.32 -1.47
C THR A 198 -14.31 12.03 -0.36
N PHE A 199 -15.16 13.00 -0.72
CA PHE A 199 -16.01 13.71 0.24
C PHE A 199 -16.97 12.73 0.93
N LEU A 200 -17.65 11.87 0.17
CA LEU A 200 -18.55 10.85 0.71
C LEU A 200 -17.83 9.92 1.70
N PHE A 201 -16.67 9.37 1.34
CA PHE A 201 -15.89 8.49 2.22
C PHE A 201 -15.38 9.22 3.47
N SER A 202 -14.99 10.48 3.34
CA SER A 202 -14.56 11.31 4.48
C SER A 202 -15.72 11.57 5.45
N VAL A 203 -16.93 11.82 4.95
CA VAL A 203 -18.14 11.97 5.77
C VAL A 203 -18.50 10.66 6.45
N ILE A 204 -18.47 9.54 5.73
CA ILE A 204 -18.71 8.20 6.30
C ILE A 204 -17.71 7.91 7.41
N LEU A 205 -16.41 8.18 7.17
CA LEU A 205 -15.36 8.00 8.18
C LEU A 205 -15.61 8.88 9.40
N PHE A 206 -15.96 10.16 9.20
CA PHE A 206 -16.28 11.06 10.30
C PHE A 206 -17.44 10.53 11.17
N ILE A 207 -18.52 10.05 10.53
CA ILE A 207 -19.65 9.42 11.23
C ILE A 207 -19.20 8.16 11.99
N LEU A 208 -18.40 7.30 11.36
CA LEU A 208 -17.87 6.10 12.01
C LEU A 208 -17.00 6.46 13.21
N LEU A 209 -16.12 7.45 13.09
CA LEU A 209 -15.28 7.96 14.17
C LEU A 209 -16.12 8.49 15.34
N LEU A 210 -17.19 9.24 15.07
CA LEU A 210 -18.11 9.71 16.12
C LEU A 210 -18.80 8.56 16.85
N ILE A 211 -19.12 7.47 16.15
CA ILE A 211 -19.77 6.29 16.76
C ILE A 211 -18.79 5.49 17.63
N ILE A 212 -17.54 5.33 17.17
CA ILE A 212 -16.54 4.49 17.87
C ILE A 212 -15.77 5.25 18.97
N THR A 213 -15.65 6.56 18.87
CA THR A 213 -15.06 7.41 19.91
C THR A 213 -16.13 7.80 20.92
N LYS A 214 -15.76 7.95 22.20
CA LYS A 214 -16.69 8.46 23.21
C LYS A 214 -16.77 9.98 23.12
N SER A 215 -17.17 10.50 21.96
CA SER A 215 -17.37 11.93 21.78
C SER A 215 -18.61 12.37 22.55
N GLY A 216 -18.41 12.69 23.83
CA GLY A 216 -19.35 13.50 24.62
C GLY A 216 -20.13 12.71 25.67
N LYS A 217 -19.79 12.97 26.93
CA LYS A 217 -20.71 12.86 28.05
C LYS A 217 -21.90 13.81 27.83
N GLU A 218 -22.89 13.41 27.04
CA GLU A 218 -24.14 14.17 26.95
C GLU A 218 -25.08 13.96 28.16
N ASN A 219 -24.65 13.18 29.17
CA ASN A 219 -25.40 12.92 30.41
C ASN A 219 -24.57 13.11 31.71
N GLN A 220 -23.59 14.01 31.75
CA GLN A 220 -23.00 14.49 33.02
C GLN A 220 -23.03 16.00 33.13
#